data_AF-A0A968FHI1-F1
#
_entry.id   AF-A0A968FHI1-F1
#
_cell.length_a   1.000
_cell.length_b   1.000
_cell.length_c   1.000
_cell.angle_alpha   90.00
_cell.angle_beta   90.00
_cell.angle_gamma   90.00
#
_symmetry.space_group_name_H-M   'P 1'
#
loop_
_entity.id
_entity.type
_entity.pdbx_description
1 polymer ?
#
loop_
_entity_poly.entity_id
_entity_poly.type
_entity_poly.pdbx_seq_one_letter_code
_entity_poly.pdbx_strand_id
1 'polypeptide(L)'
;MTQWLGHRPELGPYLTAAAVTAAALPLYPGRRYVLVLLLLFAPLLDRSWRPPAMPRGRAHTVAWALLVALSAGLVAREPALSGGLAAGALAFIALPEEWFFRGYLLHRLGGGWRANVLVSVLFAAVHVPMQGWMPGVLVFFPSLVYGWLYARTRDFLLVVLLHALSNLLYVAWIERWLTAVVSGTGA
;
A
#
# COMPACT_ATOMS: atom_id res chain seq x y z
N MET A 1 -25.03 -28.51 3.34
CA MET A 1 -23.97 -28.39 2.33
C MET A 1 -24.57 -27.81 1.05
N THR A 2 -25.11 -26.59 1.11
CA THR A 2 -25.96 -26.02 0.06
C THR A 2 -26.03 -24.50 0.22
N GLN A 3 -25.05 -23.79 -0.34
CA GLN A 3 -25.16 -22.33 -0.64
C GLN A 3 -24.08 -21.84 -1.63
N TRP A 4 -23.63 -22.70 -2.55
CA TRP A 4 -22.57 -22.38 -3.54
C TRP A 4 -23.09 -22.07 -4.96
N LEU A 5 -24.39 -21.88 -5.14
CA LEU A 5 -24.98 -21.55 -6.43
C LEU A 5 -25.66 -20.19 -6.35
N GLY A 6 -24.98 -19.14 -6.80
CA GLY A 6 -25.62 -17.83 -7.01
C GLY A 6 -24.74 -16.58 -6.99
N HIS A 7 -23.47 -16.64 -6.59
CA HIS A 7 -22.60 -15.45 -6.65
C HIS A 7 -21.99 -15.30 -8.04
N ARG A 8 -22.61 -14.47 -8.89
CA ARG A 8 -21.91 -13.97 -10.08
C ARG A 8 -20.69 -13.18 -9.60
N PRO A 9 -19.48 -13.39 -10.16
CA PRO A 9 -18.34 -12.58 -9.79
C PRO A 9 -18.65 -11.12 -10.10
N GLU A 10 -18.61 -10.27 -9.08
CA GLU A 10 -18.75 -8.84 -9.27
C GLU A 10 -17.54 -8.35 -10.06
N LEU A 11 -17.76 -7.85 -11.28
CA LEU A 11 -16.68 -7.38 -12.15
C LEU A 11 -16.06 -6.06 -11.66
N GLY A 12 -16.79 -5.30 -10.84
CA GLY A 12 -16.41 -3.96 -10.37
C GLY A 12 -14.98 -3.88 -9.81
N PRO A 13 -14.59 -4.69 -8.81
CA PRO A 13 -13.24 -4.66 -8.23
C PRO A 13 -12.13 -4.90 -9.24
N TYR A 14 -12.36 -5.80 -10.21
CA TYR A 14 -11.39 -6.11 -11.26
C TYR A 14 -11.25 -4.96 -12.25
N LEU A 15 -12.34 -4.31 -12.63
CA LEU A 15 -12.32 -3.11 -13.49
C LEU A 15 -11.61 -1.95 -12.79
N THR A 16 -11.88 -1.73 -11.50
CA THR A 16 -11.19 -0.68 -10.73
C THR A 16 -9.70 -0.97 -10.59
N ALA A 17 -9.32 -2.22 -10.30
CA ALA A 17 -7.92 -2.62 -10.26
C ALA A 17 -7.23 -2.42 -11.62
N ALA A 18 -7.88 -2.81 -12.72
CA ALA A 18 -7.37 -2.59 -14.06
C ALA A 18 -7.19 -1.10 -14.38
N ALA A 19 -8.13 -0.24 -13.98
CA ALA A 19 -8.02 1.21 -14.15
C ALA A 19 -6.83 1.80 -13.37
N VAL A 20 -6.63 1.36 -12.12
CA VAL A 20 -5.48 1.76 -11.29
C VAL A 20 -4.16 1.31 -11.92
N THR A 21 -4.07 0.05 -12.39
CA THR A 21 -2.88 -0.46 -13.08
C THR A 21 -2.62 0.27 -14.39
N ALA A 22 -3.64 0.53 -15.19
CA ALA A 22 -3.51 1.28 -16.44
C ALA A 22 -3.06 2.73 -16.20
N ALA A 23 -3.56 3.37 -15.13
CA ALA A 23 -3.16 4.73 -14.76
C ALA A 23 -1.68 4.82 -14.32
N ALA A 24 -1.06 3.71 -13.91
CA ALA A 24 0.35 3.67 -13.55
C ALA A 24 1.29 3.65 -14.77
N LEU A 25 0.79 3.31 -15.96
CA LEU A 25 1.59 3.23 -17.17
C LEU A 25 2.15 4.61 -17.57
N PRO A 26 3.35 4.67 -18.16
CA PRO A 26 4.03 5.93 -18.48
C PRO A 26 3.49 6.60 -19.75
N LEU A 27 2.17 6.71 -19.88
CA LEU A 27 1.49 7.16 -21.09
C LEU A 27 1.26 8.69 -21.13
N TYR A 28 1.24 9.36 -19.98
CA TYR A 28 0.93 10.79 -19.91
C TYR A 28 1.57 11.50 -18.69
N PRO A 29 1.84 12.81 -18.78
CA PRO A 29 2.28 13.63 -17.65
C PRO A 29 1.16 13.75 -16.61
N GLY A 30 1.51 13.70 -15.33
CA GLY A 30 0.53 13.80 -14.23
C GLY A 30 -0.13 12.48 -13.83
N ARG A 31 0.30 11.34 -14.39
CA ARG A 31 -0.18 10.00 -14.00
C ARG A 31 -0.18 9.72 -12.49
N ARG A 32 0.78 10.28 -11.75
CA ARG A 32 0.85 10.19 -10.29
C ARG A 32 -0.38 10.78 -9.60
N TYR A 33 -0.85 11.94 -10.06
CA TYR A 33 -2.03 12.59 -9.52
C TYR A 33 -3.29 11.78 -9.83
N VAL A 34 -3.43 11.31 -11.08
CA VAL A 34 -4.56 10.44 -11.47
C VAL A 34 -4.58 9.17 -10.64
N LEU A 35 -3.41 8.54 -10.43
CA LEU A 35 -3.30 7.34 -9.60
C LEU A 35 -3.76 7.61 -8.16
N VAL A 36 -3.25 8.66 -7.50
CA VAL A 36 -3.68 9.02 -6.13
C VAL A 36 -5.18 9.30 -6.07
N LEU A 37 -5.73 10.02 -7.05
CA LEU A 37 -7.17 10.28 -7.13
C LEU A 37 -7.97 8.98 -7.27
N LEU A 38 -7.54 8.06 -8.14
CA LEU A 38 -8.20 6.75 -8.30
C LEU A 38 -8.12 5.93 -7.02
N LEU A 39 -6.95 5.88 -6.38
CA LEU A 39 -6.76 5.14 -5.13
C LEU A 39 -7.72 5.65 -4.04
N LEU A 40 -7.87 6.96 -3.88
CA LEU A 40 -8.74 7.57 -2.87
C LEU A 40 -10.24 7.46 -3.21
N PHE A 41 -10.60 7.79 -4.44
CA PHE A 41 -12.00 8.05 -4.81
C PHE A 41 -12.68 6.89 -5.52
N ALA A 42 -11.95 5.99 -6.19
CA ALA A 42 -12.59 4.85 -6.85
C ALA A 42 -13.33 3.90 -5.88
N PRO A 43 -12.82 3.63 -4.65
CA PRO A 43 -13.57 2.89 -3.65
C PRO A 43 -14.92 3.53 -3.30
N LEU A 44 -15.02 4.86 -3.31
CA LEU A 44 -16.24 5.59 -2.96
C LEU A 44 -17.34 5.48 -4.02
N LEU A 45 -16.99 5.08 -5.24
CA LEU A 45 -17.97 4.83 -6.32
C LEU A 45 -18.70 3.49 -6.13
N ASP A 46 -18.13 2.59 -5.33
CA ASP A 46 -18.76 1.32 -4.99
C ASP A 46 -19.71 1.47 -3.80
N ARG A 47 -21.01 1.35 -4.07
CA ARG A 47 -22.07 1.45 -3.05
C ARG A 47 -22.04 0.35 -2.00
N SER A 48 -21.37 -0.77 -2.28
CA SER A 48 -21.22 -1.88 -1.32
C SER A 48 -20.03 -1.69 -0.37
N TRP A 49 -19.14 -0.75 -0.66
CA TRP A 49 -17.94 -0.53 0.11
C TRP A 49 -18.25 0.01 1.51
N ARG A 50 -17.46 -0.42 2.48
CA ARG A 50 -17.52 0.01 3.87
C ARG A 50 -16.15 0.50 4.33
N PRO A 51 -16.08 1.58 5.13
CA PRO A 51 -14.82 2.05 5.68
C PRO A 51 -14.07 0.96 6.42
N PRO A 52 -12.74 0.89 6.29
CA PRO A 52 -11.93 -0.08 6.99
C PRO A 52 -11.98 0.17 8.50
N ALA A 53 -11.84 -0.91 9.27
CA ALA A 53 -11.94 -0.84 10.73
C ALA A 53 -10.74 -0.13 11.37
N MET A 54 -11.03 0.60 12.44
CA MET A 54 -10.04 1.27 13.29
C MET A 54 -10.34 0.90 14.76
N PRO A 55 -9.77 -0.21 15.25
CA PRO A 55 -10.01 -0.66 16.62
C PRO A 55 -9.45 0.34 17.63
N ARG A 56 -10.17 0.58 18.72
CA ARG A 56 -9.83 1.59 19.74
C ARG A 56 -9.38 0.96 21.06
N GLY A 57 -8.46 0.00 20.99
CA GLY A 57 -7.90 -0.66 22.17
C GLY A 57 -6.53 -0.10 22.57
N ARG A 58 -6.17 -0.19 23.86
CA ARG A 58 -4.86 0.29 24.37
C ARG A 58 -3.67 -0.29 23.60
N ALA A 59 -3.71 -1.57 23.26
CA ALA A 59 -2.64 -2.22 22.49
C ALA A 59 -2.45 -1.59 21.11
N HIS A 60 -3.54 -1.22 20.42
CA HIS A 60 -3.50 -0.54 19.13
C HIS A 60 -2.93 0.86 19.25
N THR A 61 -3.40 1.65 20.23
CA THR A 61 -2.86 2.98 20.50
C THR A 61 -1.36 2.95 20.78
N VAL A 62 -0.90 1.99 21.58
CA VAL A 62 0.54 1.81 21.86
C VAL A 62 1.30 1.47 20.59
N ALA A 63 0.80 0.53 19.77
CA ALA A 63 1.44 0.19 18.50
C ALA A 63 1.54 1.39 17.55
N TRP A 64 0.47 2.19 17.43
CA TRP A 64 0.49 3.41 16.61
C TRP A 64 1.49 4.43 17.14
N ALA A 65 1.51 4.68 18.45
CA ALA A 65 2.44 5.60 19.08
C ALA A 65 3.90 5.17 18.86
N LEU A 66 4.19 3.87 18.96
CA LEU A 66 5.52 3.32 18.68
C LEU A 66 5.93 3.54 17.22
N LEU A 67 5.05 3.27 16.25
CA LEU A 67 5.36 3.49 14.83
C LEU A 67 5.59 4.98 14.51
N VAL A 68 4.79 5.87 15.11
CA VAL A 68 4.97 7.32 14.96
C VAL A 68 6.30 7.75 15.59
N ALA A 69 6.62 7.30 16.80
CA ALA A 69 7.87 7.63 17.48
C ALA A 69 9.09 7.11 16.71
N LEU A 70 9.02 5.88 16.18
CA LEU A 70 10.07 5.31 15.34
C LEU A 70 10.26 6.12 14.04
N SER A 71 9.16 6.49 13.38
CA SER A 71 9.22 7.32 12.16
C SER A 71 9.83 8.70 12.45
N ALA A 72 9.42 9.35 13.55
CA ALA A 72 9.97 10.64 13.96
C ALA A 72 11.46 10.54 14.34
N GLY A 73 11.83 9.49 15.08
CA GLY A 73 13.23 9.22 15.44
C GLY A 73 14.10 8.96 14.20
N LEU A 74 13.58 8.23 13.23
CA LEU A 74 14.26 7.98 11.96
C LEU A 74 14.47 9.29 11.18
N VAL A 75 13.43 10.11 11.03
CA VAL A 75 13.52 11.43 10.38
C VAL A 75 14.53 12.36 11.08
N ALA A 76 14.60 12.31 12.41
CA ALA A 76 15.54 13.14 13.16
C ALA A 76 17.02 12.69 13.03
N ARG A 77 17.26 11.41 12.72
CA ARG A 77 18.61 10.82 12.66
C ARG A 77 19.17 10.68 11.25
N GLU A 78 18.31 10.52 10.25
CA GLU A 78 18.72 10.28 8.87
C GLU A 78 18.68 11.57 8.04
N PRO A 79 19.83 12.12 7.61
CA PRO A 79 19.89 13.39 6.87
C PRO A 79 19.14 13.38 5.54
N ALA A 80 18.91 12.18 4.97
CA ALA A 80 18.16 12.00 3.74
C ALA A 80 16.65 12.21 3.90
N LEU A 81 16.15 12.27 5.15
CA LEU A 81 14.73 12.39 5.44
C LEU A 81 14.40 13.79 5.96
N SER A 82 13.16 14.21 5.70
CA SER A 82 12.59 15.45 6.24
C SER A 82 11.18 15.21 6.74
N GLY A 83 10.70 16.09 7.63
CA GLY A 83 9.31 16.03 8.10
C GLY A 83 8.29 16.14 6.96
N GLY A 84 8.58 16.97 5.95
CA GLY A 84 7.74 17.09 4.75
C GLY A 84 7.69 15.81 3.92
N LEU A 85 8.83 15.13 3.74
CA LEU A 85 8.89 13.84 3.07
C LEU A 85 8.08 12.79 3.84
N ALA A 86 8.21 12.72 5.16
CA ALA A 86 7.45 11.79 5.99
C ALA A 86 5.94 12.06 5.96
N ALA A 87 5.53 13.32 6.04
CA ALA A 87 4.13 13.71 5.90
C ALA A 87 3.59 13.34 4.51
N GLY A 88 4.38 13.56 3.45
CA GLY A 88 4.03 13.18 2.09
C GLY A 88 3.90 11.67 1.90
N ALA A 89 4.85 10.90 2.43
CA ALA A 89 4.82 9.44 2.38
C ALA A 89 3.60 8.87 3.13
N LEU A 90 3.20 9.50 4.23
CA LEU A 90 1.99 9.12 4.96
C LEU A 90 0.71 9.48 4.19
N ALA A 91 0.56 10.75 3.80
CA ALA A 91 -0.71 11.31 3.31
C ALA A 91 -0.99 11.02 1.84
N PHE A 92 0.05 10.94 1.00
CA PHE A 92 -0.10 10.83 -0.46
C PHE A 92 0.40 9.50 -1.04
N ILE A 93 1.01 8.64 -0.22
CA ILE A 93 1.47 7.31 -0.63
C ILE A 93 0.78 6.24 0.21
N ALA A 94 1.17 6.08 1.48
CA ALA A 94 0.71 4.99 2.32
C ALA A 94 -0.82 5.00 2.53
N LEU A 95 -1.40 6.16 2.85
CA LEU A 95 -2.85 6.25 3.09
C LEU A 95 -3.67 5.92 1.82
N PRO A 96 -3.47 6.56 0.65
CA PRO A 96 -4.19 6.21 -0.57
C PRO A 96 -4.03 4.75 -0.97
N GLU A 97 -2.81 4.23 -0.88
CA GLU A 97 -2.51 2.86 -1.29
C GLU A 97 -3.18 1.84 -0.36
N GLU A 98 -3.03 1.97 0.96
CA GLU A 98 -3.69 1.05 1.89
C GLU A 98 -5.22 1.17 1.83
N TRP A 99 -5.73 2.38 1.65
CA TRP A 99 -7.16 2.62 1.48
C TRP A 99 -7.73 1.81 0.32
N PHE A 100 -7.05 1.87 -0.83
CA PHE A 100 -7.45 1.12 -2.01
C PHE A 100 -7.21 -0.38 -1.88
N PHE A 101 -5.97 -0.80 -1.61
CA PHE A 101 -5.59 -2.20 -1.70
C PHE A 101 -6.13 -3.02 -0.53
N ARG A 102 -6.14 -2.49 0.70
CA ARG A 102 -6.53 -3.24 1.92
C ARG A 102 -7.94 -2.86 2.35
N GLY A 103 -8.25 -1.57 2.33
CA GLY A 103 -9.55 -1.05 2.71
C GLY A 103 -10.66 -1.40 1.72
N TYR A 104 -10.33 -1.54 0.42
CA TYR A 104 -11.30 -1.82 -0.63
C TYR A 104 -11.05 -3.17 -1.34
N LEU A 105 -9.96 -3.29 -2.09
CA LEU A 105 -9.76 -4.38 -3.04
C LEU A 105 -9.66 -5.75 -2.36
N LEU A 106 -8.85 -5.87 -1.30
CA LEU A 106 -8.73 -7.10 -0.52
C LEU A 106 -10.07 -7.55 0.06
N HIS A 107 -10.89 -6.62 0.56
CA HIS A 107 -12.21 -6.93 1.09
C HIS A 107 -13.17 -7.40 -0.01
N ARG A 108 -13.21 -6.69 -1.14
CA ARG A 108 -14.07 -7.01 -2.28
C ARG A 108 -13.72 -8.34 -2.94
N LEU A 109 -12.46 -8.76 -2.89
CA LEU A 109 -12.03 -10.08 -3.35
C LEU A 109 -12.26 -11.20 -2.33
N GLY A 110 -13.01 -10.94 -1.26
CA GLY A 110 -13.40 -11.92 -0.24
C GLY A 110 -12.40 -12.08 0.91
N GLY A 111 -11.28 -11.36 0.89
CA GLY A 111 -10.22 -11.46 1.89
C GLY A 111 -9.49 -12.81 1.90
N GLY A 112 -8.78 -13.08 2.99
CA GLY A 112 -7.99 -14.31 3.14
C GLY A 112 -6.70 -14.33 2.31
N TRP A 113 -6.00 -15.46 2.36
CA TRP A 113 -4.65 -15.58 1.80
C TRP A 113 -4.60 -15.42 0.27
N ARG A 114 -5.51 -16.07 -0.47
CA ARG A 114 -5.54 -16.00 -1.94
C ARG A 114 -5.79 -14.58 -2.44
N ALA A 115 -6.74 -13.87 -1.83
CA ALA A 115 -7.00 -12.47 -2.17
C ALA A 115 -5.79 -11.59 -1.81
N ASN A 116 -5.12 -11.83 -0.68
CA ASN A 116 -3.92 -11.08 -0.30
C ASN A 116 -2.76 -11.26 -1.29
N VAL A 117 -2.54 -12.48 -1.77
CA VAL A 117 -1.54 -12.75 -2.81
C VAL A 117 -1.89 -12.01 -4.10
N LEU A 118 -3.14 -12.10 -4.56
CA LEU A 118 -3.59 -11.40 -5.76
C LEU A 118 -3.45 -9.88 -5.64
N VAL A 119 -3.91 -9.31 -4.53
CA VAL A 119 -3.78 -7.88 -4.21
C VAL A 119 -2.31 -7.46 -4.21
N SER A 120 -1.42 -8.28 -3.67
CA SER A 120 0.02 -7.99 -3.65
C SER A 120 0.69 -8.08 -5.02
N VAL A 121 0.25 -8.99 -5.88
CA VAL A 121 0.68 -9.03 -7.29
C VAL A 121 0.22 -7.75 -8.01
N LEU A 122 -1.03 -7.33 -7.83
CA LEU A 122 -1.57 -6.10 -8.44
C LEU A 122 -0.86 -4.84 -7.92
N PHE A 123 -0.53 -4.83 -6.63
CA PHE A 123 0.26 -3.78 -6.00
C PHE A 123 1.63 -3.65 -6.67
N ALA A 124 2.37 -4.76 -6.80
CA ALA A 124 3.65 -4.80 -7.49
C ALA A 124 3.53 -4.40 -8.98
N ALA A 125 2.47 -4.84 -9.66
CA ALA A 125 2.22 -4.49 -11.07
C ALA A 125 2.05 -2.98 -11.30
N VAL A 126 1.44 -2.26 -10.34
CA VAL A 126 1.37 -0.79 -10.36
C VAL A 126 2.76 -0.16 -10.15
N HIS A 127 3.61 -0.79 -9.33
CA HIS A 127 4.91 -0.24 -8.95
C HIS A 127 5.99 -0.42 -10.02
N VAL A 128 5.98 -1.51 -10.78
CA VAL A 128 6.95 -1.75 -11.87
C VAL A 128 7.07 -0.57 -12.86
N PRO A 129 5.98 -0.04 -13.46
CA PRO A 129 6.08 1.13 -14.36
C PRO A 129 6.37 2.45 -13.64
N MET A 130 6.25 2.48 -12.31
CA MET A 130 6.43 3.70 -11.49
C MET A 130 7.84 3.83 -10.92
N GLN A 131 8.48 2.71 -10.58
CA GLN A 131 9.74 2.64 -9.84
C GLN A 131 10.80 1.78 -10.53
N GLY A 132 10.45 1.14 -11.65
CA GLY A 132 11.32 0.20 -12.37
C GLY A 132 11.13 -1.25 -11.91
N TRP A 133 11.75 -2.18 -12.65
CA TRP A 133 11.54 -3.61 -12.49
C TRP A 133 11.89 -4.13 -11.10
N MET A 134 13.12 -3.89 -10.63
CA MET A 134 13.59 -4.48 -9.37
C MET A 134 12.84 -3.91 -8.15
N PRO A 135 12.79 -2.58 -7.91
CA PRO A 135 12.06 -2.05 -6.76
C PRO A 135 10.56 -2.38 -6.86
N GLY A 136 9.98 -2.30 -8.05
CA GLY A 136 8.55 -2.54 -8.26
C GLY A 136 8.12 -4.00 -8.05
N VAL A 137 8.97 -4.97 -8.34
CA VAL A 137 8.67 -6.38 -8.00
C VAL A 137 8.87 -6.63 -6.51
N LEU A 138 9.92 -6.05 -5.89
CA LEU A 138 10.24 -6.29 -4.49
C LEU A 138 9.16 -5.79 -3.52
N VAL A 139 8.37 -4.77 -3.90
CA VAL A 139 7.24 -4.33 -3.07
C VAL A 139 6.13 -5.38 -2.91
N PHE A 140 6.14 -6.47 -3.69
CA PHE A 140 5.26 -7.62 -3.47
C PHE A 140 5.36 -8.15 -2.02
N PHE A 141 6.57 -8.25 -1.48
CA PHE A 141 6.80 -8.84 -0.15
C PHE A 141 6.24 -7.99 1.00
N PRO A 142 6.59 -6.69 1.14
CA PRO A 142 5.96 -5.86 2.17
C PRO A 142 4.44 -5.78 1.96
N SER A 143 3.97 -5.72 0.70
CA SER A 143 2.54 -5.74 0.41
C SER A 143 1.82 -6.96 0.98
N LEU A 144 2.45 -8.14 0.87
CA LEU A 144 1.92 -9.40 1.37
C LEU A 144 1.83 -9.39 2.91
N VAL A 145 2.84 -8.82 3.57
CA VAL A 145 2.87 -8.64 5.03
C VAL A 145 1.76 -7.70 5.48
N TYR A 146 1.56 -6.56 4.79
CA TYR A 146 0.52 -5.59 5.13
C TYR A 146 -0.88 -6.19 5.05
N GLY A 147 -1.20 -6.93 3.99
CA GLY A 147 -2.51 -7.56 3.88
C GLY A 147 -2.70 -8.72 4.85
N TRP A 148 -1.65 -9.47 5.20
CA TRP A 148 -1.70 -10.46 6.27
C TRP A 148 -1.97 -9.81 7.63
N LEU A 149 -1.23 -8.75 7.95
CA LEU A 149 -1.38 -8.01 9.20
C LEU A 149 -2.80 -7.43 9.31
N TYR A 150 -3.28 -6.76 8.25
CA TYR A 150 -4.63 -6.22 8.20
C TYR A 150 -5.70 -7.31 8.40
N ALA A 151 -5.55 -8.47 7.77
CA ALA A 151 -6.49 -9.57 7.93
C ALA A 151 -6.56 -10.10 9.38
N ARG A 152 -5.44 -10.05 10.11
CA ARG A 152 -5.32 -10.48 11.52
C ARG A 152 -5.81 -9.44 12.52
N THR A 153 -5.46 -8.17 12.32
CA THR A 153 -5.70 -7.10 13.30
C THR A 153 -6.96 -6.32 13.02
N ARG A 154 -7.41 -6.28 11.74
CA ARG A 154 -8.43 -5.35 11.24
C ARG A 154 -8.12 -3.90 11.62
N ASP A 155 -6.83 -3.56 11.71
CA ASP A 155 -6.34 -2.25 12.10
C ASP A 155 -5.77 -1.52 10.90
N PHE A 156 -6.60 -0.65 10.32
CA PHE A 156 -6.22 0.12 9.15
C PHE A 156 -5.06 1.08 9.42
N LEU A 157 -5.14 1.81 10.54
CA LEU A 157 -4.14 2.83 10.87
C LEU A 157 -2.78 2.20 11.14
N LEU A 158 -2.75 1.03 11.78
CA LEU A 158 -1.52 0.27 11.99
C LEU A 158 -0.79 -0.03 10.66
N VAL A 159 -1.53 -0.47 9.64
CA VAL A 159 -0.95 -0.84 8.35
C VAL A 159 -0.51 0.40 7.56
N VAL A 160 -1.28 1.49 7.60
CA VAL A 160 -0.89 2.78 7.01
C VAL A 160 0.41 3.30 7.61
N LEU A 161 0.53 3.29 8.95
CA LEU A 161 1.73 3.74 9.64
C LEU A 161 2.94 2.83 9.37
N LEU A 162 2.73 1.52 9.33
CA LEU A 162 3.78 0.56 9.02
C LEU A 162 4.30 0.74 7.58
N HIS A 163 3.40 0.96 6.62
CA HIS A 163 3.77 1.24 5.24
C HIS A 163 4.53 2.56 5.14
N ALA A 164 4.03 3.65 5.74
CA ALA A 164 4.75 4.92 5.77
C ALA A 164 6.17 4.78 6.35
N LEU A 165 6.32 4.08 7.48
CA LEU A 165 7.63 3.77 8.05
C LEU A 165 8.50 2.97 7.06
N SER A 166 7.95 1.95 6.40
CA SER A 166 8.69 1.15 5.41
C SER A 166 9.22 2.00 4.25
N ASN A 167 8.45 2.98 3.79
CA ASN A 167 8.89 3.92 2.76
C ASN A 167 10.04 4.82 3.25
N LEU A 168 10.00 5.24 4.52
CA LEU A 168 11.12 5.98 5.11
C LEU A 168 12.38 5.12 5.20
N LEU A 169 12.27 3.85 5.64
CA LEU A 169 13.41 2.92 5.66
C LEU A 169 13.96 2.68 4.25
N TYR A 170 13.08 2.62 3.24
CA TYR A 170 13.47 2.47 1.84
C TYR A 170 14.33 3.64 1.36
N VAL A 171 13.84 4.87 1.51
CA VAL A 171 14.58 6.09 1.12
C VAL A 171 15.85 6.24 1.96
N ALA A 172 15.75 5.95 3.26
CA ALA A 172 16.86 6.09 4.19
C ALA A 172 18.01 5.17 3.85
N TRP A 173 17.79 3.94 3.37
CA TRP A 173 18.89 2.97 3.22
C TRP A 173 18.80 2.07 1.99
N ILE A 174 17.61 1.56 1.66
CA ILE A 174 17.45 0.52 0.63
C ILE A 174 17.66 1.09 -0.77
N GLU A 175 17.16 2.29 -1.06
CA GLU A 175 17.28 2.92 -2.37
C GLU A 175 18.76 3.12 -2.75
N ARG A 176 19.58 3.62 -1.82
CA ARG A 176 21.01 3.82 -2.04
C ARG A 176 21.74 2.50 -2.26
N TRP A 177 21.43 1.48 -1.45
CA TRP A 177 22.01 0.15 -1.60
C TRP A 177 21.63 -0.50 -2.95
N LEU A 178 20.35 -0.44 -3.34
CA LEU A 178 19.90 -0.96 -4.63
C LEU A 178 20.58 -0.24 -5.79
N THR A 179 20.71 1.08 -5.70
CA THR A 179 21.41 1.86 -6.72
C THR A 179 22.85 1.41 -6.86
N ALA A 180 23.59 1.29 -5.75
CA ALA A 180 24.97 0.83 -5.73
C ALA A 180 25.16 -0.57 -6.36
N VAL A 181 24.28 -1.51 -6.01
CA VAL A 181 24.26 -2.87 -6.57
C VAL A 181 24.00 -2.84 -8.08
N VAL A 182 23.04 -2.04 -8.54
CA VAL A 182 22.67 -1.96 -9.97
C VAL A 182 23.75 -1.24 -10.79
N SER A 183 24.41 -0.21 -10.23
CA SER A 183 25.49 0.51 -10.90
C SER A 183 26.84 -0.21 -10.84
N GLY A 184 26.94 -1.33 -10.12
CA GLY A 184 28.20 -2.06 -9.94
C GLY A 184 29.25 -1.29 -9.11
N THR A 185 28.84 -0.21 -8.45
CA THR A 185 29.69 0.53 -7.52
C THR A 185 29.53 -0.16 -6.17
N GLY A 186 30.55 -0.91 -5.72
CA GLY A 186 30.51 -1.60 -4.42
C GLY A 186 30.03 -0.68 -3.30
N ALA A 187 29.19 -1.24 -2.42
CA ALA A 187 28.61 -0.54 -1.27
C ALA A 187 29.67 -0.13 -0.24
#